data_AF-A0A7X9P8X9-F1
#
_entry.id   AF-A0A7X9P8X9-F1
#
_cell.length_a   1.000
_cell.length_b   1.000
_cell.length_c   1.000
_cell.angle_alpha   90.00
_cell.angle_beta   90.00
_cell.angle_gamma   90.00
#
_symmetry.space_group_name_H-M   'P 1'
#
loop_
_entity.id
_entity.type
_entity.pdbx_description
1 polymer ?
#
loop_
_entity_poly.entity_id
_entity_poly.type
_entity_poly.pdbx_seq_one_letter_code
_entity_poly.pdbx_strand_id
1 'polypeptide(L)'
;MLHFRSSPEAAGDRRAAALLAAALAAGCVAADDDAVPCDPFAVRVVSFAPGPGAGFCAASLPDVVLGPPSGGGAERGSTDVVSLGAGGEIVLELGGAGIVDGPGPDLIVFENAFYAGGDPARPFAEPGIVAVSADGTTFVEFPCDAAAPPYEGCAGRTPVYAAPGNGIDPADPAAAGGDAFDLADAGVPFARFVRIRDAGLGPAFPDTAGFDLDAVVAVHACGG
;
A
#
# COMPACT_ATOMS: atom_id res chain seq x y z
N MET A 1 -59.02 82.45 -18.59
CA MET A 1 -58.05 83.09 -17.68
C MET A 1 -57.96 82.18 -16.46
N LEU A 2 -56.91 81.38 -16.21
CA LEU A 2 -55.58 81.17 -16.83
C LEU A 2 -55.48 79.66 -17.27
N HIS A 3 -54.65 79.16 -18.22
CA HIS A 3 -53.18 78.91 -18.16
C HIS A 3 -52.71 78.37 -16.80
N PHE A 4 -51.83 77.36 -16.61
CA PHE A 4 -50.98 76.48 -17.45
C PHE A 4 -50.56 75.27 -16.54
N ARG A 5 -50.00 74.11 -16.97
CA ARG A 5 -49.54 73.59 -18.28
C ARG A 5 -49.74 72.04 -18.35
N SER A 6 -48.73 71.24 -18.73
CA SER A 6 -48.79 69.77 -18.96
C SER A 6 -47.54 69.00 -18.49
N SER A 7 -47.63 67.65 -18.50
CA SER A 7 -46.58 66.62 -18.72
C SER A 7 -46.15 65.76 -17.53
N PRO A 8 -45.74 64.47 -17.71
CA PRO A 8 -46.10 63.49 -18.76
C PRO A 8 -46.43 62.05 -18.24
N GLU A 9 -46.68 61.14 -19.19
CA GLU A 9 -46.45 59.66 -19.26
C GLU A 9 -45.83 58.87 -18.07
N ALA A 10 -46.07 57.55 -17.88
CA ALA A 10 -47.01 56.59 -18.49
C ALA A 10 -47.01 55.20 -17.76
N ALA A 11 -48.13 54.47 -17.91
CA ALA A 11 -48.26 53.01 -18.14
C ALA A 11 -48.00 51.93 -17.05
N GLY A 12 -48.67 50.77 -17.23
CA GLY A 12 -48.42 49.47 -16.57
C GLY A 12 -49.00 49.32 -15.15
N ASP A 13 -50.26 48.97 -14.92
CA ASP A 13 -51.10 47.81 -15.34
C ASP A 13 -50.95 46.53 -14.46
N ARG A 14 -51.92 46.38 -13.54
CA ARG A 14 -52.53 45.17 -12.94
C ARG A 14 -51.67 43.93 -12.58
N ARG A 15 -51.68 43.59 -11.28
CA ARG A 15 -52.07 42.27 -10.68
C ARG A 15 -52.06 42.40 -9.14
N ALA A 16 -53.18 42.14 -8.44
CA ALA A 16 -53.67 40.82 -8.02
C ALA A 16 -52.71 40.12 -7.04
N ALA A 17 -52.95 40.30 -5.74
CA ALA A 17 -52.19 39.66 -4.67
C ALA A 17 -52.86 38.34 -4.23
N ALA A 18 -52.14 37.24 -4.37
CA ALA A 18 -52.43 35.97 -3.73
C ALA A 18 -51.09 35.25 -3.47
N LEU A 19 -50.70 35.13 -2.20
CA LEU A 19 -49.48 34.44 -1.80
C LEU A 19 -49.72 32.93 -1.91
N LEU A 20 -49.05 32.29 -2.87
CA LEU A 20 -49.02 30.83 -3.00
C LEU A 20 -47.73 30.30 -2.37
N ALA A 21 -47.86 29.37 -1.43
CA ALA A 21 -46.70 28.75 -0.79
C ALA A 21 -46.00 27.81 -1.76
N ALA A 22 -44.68 27.96 -1.92
CA ALA A 22 -43.82 27.00 -2.61
C ALA A 22 -42.98 26.27 -1.57
N ALA A 23 -43.19 24.96 -1.43
CA ALA A 23 -42.33 24.12 -0.60
C ALA A 23 -40.99 23.92 -1.32
N LEU A 24 -39.90 24.33 -0.67
CA LEU A 24 -38.55 24.00 -1.11
C LEU A 24 -38.29 22.52 -0.83
N ALA A 25 -38.39 21.69 -1.86
CA ALA A 25 -37.86 20.34 -1.82
C ALA A 25 -36.33 20.42 -1.80
N ALA A 26 -35.75 20.48 -0.60
CA ALA A 26 -34.34 20.20 -0.41
C ALA A 26 -34.12 18.71 -0.72
N GLY A 27 -33.68 18.43 -1.95
CA GLY A 27 -33.21 17.10 -2.30
C GLY A 27 -32.02 16.76 -1.43
N CYS A 28 -32.16 15.77 -0.55
CA CYS A 28 -31.01 15.12 0.04
C CYS A 28 -30.26 14.42 -1.09
N VAL A 29 -29.13 14.99 -1.50
CA VAL A 29 -28.06 14.16 -2.05
C VAL A 29 -27.64 13.28 -0.88
N ALA A 30 -28.04 12.01 -0.92
CA ALA A 30 -27.37 11.01 -0.11
C ALA A 30 -25.91 11.02 -0.58
N ALA A 31 -24.97 11.21 0.34
CA ALA A 31 -23.60 10.86 0.06
C ALA A 31 -23.58 9.34 -0.17
N ASP A 32 -23.00 8.89 -1.27
CA ASP A 32 -22.72 7.47 -1.48
C ASP A 32 -21.62 7.07 -0.49
N ASP A 33 -22.03 6.61 0.69
CA ASP A 33 -21.17 6.20 1.81
C ASP A 33 -20.65 4.75 1.64
N ASP A 34 -20.61 4.27 0.38
CA ASP A 34 -19.99 3.01 -0.06
C ASP A 34 -18.49 3.20 -0.33
N ALA A 35 -17.82 4.04 0.48
CA ALA A 35 -16.37 4.08 0.52
C ALA A 35 -15.87 2.73 1.08
N VAL A 36 -15.37 1.86 0.19
CA VAL A 36 -14.69 0.62 0.57
C VAL A 36 -13.64 0.98 1.63
N PRO A 37 -13.69 0.41 2.85
CA PRO A 37 -12.75 0.76 3.91
C PRO A 37 -11.32 0.63 3.40
N CYS A 38 -10.51 1.67 3.64
CA CYS A 38 -9.13 1.67 3.21
C CYS A 38 -8.34 0.67 4.06
N ASP A 39 -8.21 -0.55 3.56
CA ASP A 39 -7.28 -1.54 4.07
C ASP A 39 -5.91 -1.29 3.40
N PRO A 40 -4.88 -0.87 4.17
CA PRO A 40 -3.58 -0.59 3.59
C PRO A 40 -2.79 -1.86 3.26
N PHE A 41 -3.25 -3.04 3.69
CA PHE A 41 -2.49 -4.28 3.49
C PHE A 41 -2.80 -4.93 2.14
N ALA A 42 -2.01 -5.95 1.80
CA ALA A 42 -2.40 -6.91 0.78
C ALA A 42 -3.71 -7.62 1.20
N VAL A 43 -4.66 -7.71 0.27
CA VAL A 43 -5.98 -8.36 0.48
C VAL A 43 -6.14 -9.65 -0.33
N ARG A 44 -5.23 -9.92 -1.28
CA ARG A 44 -5.27 -11.15 -2.08
C ARG A 44 -3.91 -11.52 -2.65
N VAL A 45 -3.56 -12.81 -2.57
CA VAL A 45 -2.48 -13.40 -3.37
C VAL A 45 -3.01 -13.65 -4.80
N VAL A 46 -2.39 -13.02 -5.79
CA VAL A 46 -2.74 -13.16 -7.22
C VAL A 46 -2.10 -14.41 -7.81
N SER A 47 -0.83 -14.65 -7.49
CA SER A 47 -0.07 -15.83 -7.91
C SER A 47 1.12 -16.07 -6.99
N PHE A 48 1.47 -17.34 -6.79
CA PHE A 48 2.69 -17.76 -6.11
C PHE A 48 3.40 -18.80 -6.99
N ALA A 49 4.68 -18.56 -7.27
CA ALA A 49 5.56 -19.37 -8.09
C ALA A 49 6.81 -19.73 -7.26
N PRO A 50 6.76 -20.78 -6.43
CA PRO A 50 7.86 -21.14 -5.54
C PRO A 50 9.13 -21.54 -6.31
N GLY A 51 10.27 -21.02 -5.84
CA GLY A 51 11.60 -21.43 -6.28
C GLY A 51 12.09 -22.71 -5.57
N PRO A 52 13.26 -23.25 -5.94
CA PRO A 52 13.88 -24.36 -5.21
C PRO A 52 14.14 -23.99 -3.75
N GLY A 53 13.75 -24.88 -2.83
CA GLY A 53 13.91 -24.65 -1.38
C GLY A 53 12.80 -23.81 -0.73
N ALA A 54 11.78 -23.39 -1.47
CA ALA A 54 10.54 -22.87 -0.89
C ALA A 54 9.80 -23.95 -0.08
N GLY A 55 8.94 -23.55 0.86
CA GLY A 55 7.97 -24.47 1.48
C GLY A 55 7.42 -24.02 2.83
N PHE A 56 8.20 -23.25 3.60
CA PHE A 56 7.82 -22.79 4.93
C PHE A 56 6.50 -22.01 4.87
N CYS A 57 5.54 -22.44 5.70
CA CYS A 57 4.17 -21.92 5.77
C CYS A 57 3.43 -21.73 4.42
N ALA A 58 3.88 -22.33 3.30
CA ALA A 58 3.20 -22.22 2.01
C ALA A 58 1.78 -22.81 2.03
N ALA A 59 1.51 -23.72 2.97
CA ALA A 59 0.17 -24.27 3.25
C ALA A 59 -0.76 -23.31 4.01
N SER A 60 -0.22 -22.21 4.56
CA SER A 60 -0.95 -21.13 5.25
C SER A 60 -1.30 -19.96 4.31
N LEU A 61 -0.97 -20.06 3.02
CA LEU A 61 -1.41 -19.09 2.01
C LEU A 61 -2.93 -19.18 1.77
N PRO A 62 -3.63 -18.05 1.57
CA PRO A 62 -3.06 -16.70 1.45
C PRO A 62 -2.81 -16.01 2.80
N ASP A 63 -3.48 -16.45 3.88
CA ASP A 63 -3.63 -15.70 5.13
C ASP A 63 -2.30 -15.26 5.77
N VAL A 64 -1.22 -16.06 5.64
CA VAL A 64 0.13 -15.74 6.15
C VAL A 64 0.81 -14.53 5.51
N VAL A 65 0.25 -13.94 4.44
CA VAL A 65 0.78 -12.70 3.81
C VAL A 65 -0.25 -11.59 3.64
N LEU A 66 -1.40 -11.69 4.32
CA LEU A 66 -2.48 -10.71 4.27
C LEU A 66 -2.68 -10.05 5.64
N GLY A 67 -2.88 -8.73 5.64
CA GLY A 67 -2.99 -7.95 6.88
C GLY A 67 -1.63 -7.47 7.43
N PRO A 68 -1.55 -7.16 8.73
CA PRO A 68 -0.38 -6.51 9.33
C PRO A 68 0.80 -7.48 9.54
N PRO A 69 2.05 -6.99 9.48
CA PRO A 69 3.24 -7.77 9.76
C PRO A 69 3.31 -8.28 11.20
N SER A 70 4.11 -9.31 11.42
CA SER A 70 4.20 -10.11 12.63
C SER A 70 5.66 -10.22 13.13
N GLY A 71 6.36 -9.08 13.17
CA GLY A 71 7.82 -9.01 13.34
C GLY A 71 8.40 -9.53 14.67
N GLY A 72 9.61 -10.12 14.58
CA GLY A 72 10.39 -10.58 15.73
C GLY A 72 11.29 -9.50 16.39
N GLY A 73 11.47 -8.36 15.73
CA GLY A 73 12.40 -7.29 16.12
C GLY A 73 13.85 -7.56 15.74
N ALA A 74 14.76 -6.70 16.19
CA ALA A 74 16.18 -6.70 15.77
C ALA A 74 16.96 -8.01 15.97
N GLU A 75 16.55 -8.90 16.88
CA GLU A 75 17.36 -10.06 17.30
C GLU A 75 16.89 -11.42 16.75
N ARG A 76 15.70 -11.50 16.14
CA ARG A 76 15.15 -12.74 15.59
C ARG A 76 14.07 -12.47 14.54
N GLY A 77 13.91 -13.39 13.60
CA GLY A 77 12.73 -13.47 12.74
C GLY A 77 11.46 -13.96 13.47
N SER A 78 10.35 -13.86 12.75
CA SER A 78 9.06 -14.50 12.99
C SER A 78 8.98 -15.90 12.36
N THR A 79 7.84 -16.56 12.55
CA THR A 79 7.42 -17.78 11.85
C THR A 79 6.15 -17.59 11.02
N ASP A 80 5.64 -16.36 10.98
CA ASP A 80 4.43 -15.93 10.30
C ASP A 80 4.82 -15.34 8.93
N VAL A 81 5.50 -16.17 8.13
CA VAL A 81 6.16 -15.78 6.87
C VAL A 81 6.07 -16.91 5.86
N VAL A 82 6.17 -16.63 4.55
CA VAL A 82 6.31 -17.66 3.50
C VAL A 82 7.65 -17.53 2.77
N SER A 83 8.47 -18.57 2.82
CA SER A 83 9.73 -18.62 2.06
C SER A 83 9.45 -18.81 0.57
N LEU A 84 9.87 -17.86 -0.27
CA LEU A 84 9.60 -17.89 -1.71
C LEU A 84 10.41 -18.96 -2.47
N GLY A 85 11.54 -19.43 -1.94
CA GLY A 85 12.51 -20.27 -2.67
C GLY A 85 13.45 -19.44 -3.53
N ALA A 86 14.58 -20.03 -3.92
CA ALA A 86 15.60 -19.35 -4.71
C ALA A 86 15.05 -18.89 -6.08
N GLY A 87 14.98 -17.58 -6.31
CA GLY A 87 14.37 -16.97 -7.50
C GLY A 87 12.84 -17.14 -7.59
N GLY A 88 12.18 -17.55 -6.51
CA GLY A 88 10.73 -17.68 -6.42
C GLY A 88 10.03 -16.31 -6.37
N GLU A 89 8.76 -16.30 -6.73
CA GLU A 89 8.00 -15.05 -6.96
C GLU A 89 6.58 -15.15 -6.40
N ILE A 90 6.10 -14.04 -5.83
CA ILE A 90 4.71 -13.86 -5.41
C ILE A 90 4.18 -12.52 -5.93
N VAL A 91 2.91 -12.49 -6.30
CA VAL A 91 2.17 -11.27 -6.67
C VAL A 91 1.00 -11.11 -5.72
N LEU A 92 0.90 -9.93 -5.12
CA LEU A 92 -0.15 -9.50 -4.21
C LEU A 92 -1.00 -8.39 -4.84
N GLU A 93 -2.26 -8.32 -4.46
CA GLU A 93 -3.15 -7.17 -4.69
C GLU A 93 -3.37 -6.42 -3.37
N LEU A 94 -3.18 -5.11 -3.39
CA LEU A 94 -3.42 -4.20 -2.27
C LEU A 94 -4.91 -3.89 -2.10
N GLY A 95 -5.29 -3.58 -0.86
CA GLY A 95 -6.65 -3.19 -0.50
C GLY A 95 -7.12 -1.85 -1.08
N GLY A 96 -8.41 -1.58 -0.89
CA GLY A 96 -9.06 -0.34 -1.31
C GLY A 96 -8.86 -0.04 -2.81
N ALA A 97 -8.31 1.15 -3.10
CA ALA A 97 -7.98 1.57 -4.46
C ALA A 97 -6.55 1.19 -4.90
N GLY A 98 -5.67 0.76 -3.99
CA GLY A 98 -4.22 0.68 -4.19
C GLY A 98 -3.45 1.84 -3.54
N ILE A 99 -2.18 2.02 -3.95
CA ILE A 99 -1.27 3.09 -3.54
C ILE A 99 -1.15 4.19 -4.59
N VAL A 100 -1.01 5.43 -4.13
CA VAL A 100 -0.68 6.61 -4.94
C VAL A 100 0.69 7.16 -4.54
N ASP A 101 1.37 7.78 -5.50
CA ASP A 101 2.64 8.52 -5.29
C ASP A 101 2.41 9.73 -4.37
N GLY A 102 3.05 9.73 -3.21
CA GLY A 102 2.93 10.75 -2.17
C GLY A 102 4.29 11.24 -1.65
N PRO A 103 4.31 12.10 -0.60
CA PRO A 103 5.56 12.64 -0.08
C PRO A 103 6.40 11.60 0.68
N GLY A 104 7.35 10.97 0.00
CA GLY A 104 8.22 9.93 0.58
C GLY A 104 7.63 8.53 0.39
N PRO A 105 8.12 7.51 1.12
CA PRO A 105 7.76 6.11 0.83
C PRO A 105 6.25 5.85 0.86
N ASP A 106 5.76 5.19 -0.18
CA ASP A 106 4.34 4.84 -0.38
C ASP A 106 4.04 3.38 -0.02
N LEU A 107 5.07 2.56 0.10
CA LEU A 107 5.02 1.10 0.21
C LEU A 107 6.07 0.64 1.21
N ILE A 108 5.73 -0.31 2.10
CA ILE A 108 6.73 -1.04 2.90
C ILE A 108 6.52 -2.54 2.67
N VAL A 109 7.62 -3.26 2.44
CA VAL A 109 7.65 -4.72 2.33
C VAL A 109 8.34 -5.29 3.57
N PHE A 110 7.65 -6.23 4.23
CA PHE A 110 8.13 -6.91 5.41
C PHE A 110 8.59 -8.32 5.05
N GLU A 111 9.86 -8.58 5.32
CA GLU A 111 10.49 -9.90 5.20
C GLU A 111 10.65 -10.47 6.63
N ASN A 112 11.73 -11.16 6.91
CA ASN A 112 12.01 -11.81 8.19
C ASN A 112 13.40 -11.44 8.77
N ALA A 113 14.09 -10.49 8.14
CA ALA A 113 15.45 -10.08 8.47
C ALA A 113 15.67 -9.76 9.95
N PHE A 114 16.87 -10.05 10.46
CA PHE A 114 17.28 -9.75 11.83
C PHE A 114 18.80 -9.68 11.94
N TYR A 115 19.32 -9.10 13.03
CA TYR A 115 20.75 -8.98 13.28
C TYR A 115 21.28 -10.24 13.98
N ALA A 116 22.15 -10.99 13.31
CA ALA A 116 22.63 -12.29 13.77
C ALA A 116 23.50 -12.17 15.04
N GLY A 117 22.90 -12.45 16.20
CA GLY A 117 23.51 -12.24 17.51
C GLY A 117 23.44 -10.78 18.00
N GLY A 118 22.48 -9.99 17.48
CA GLY A 118 22.27 -8.59 17.87
C GLY A 118 23.27 -7.60 17.27
N ASP A 119 24.04 -7.99 16.26
CA ASP A 119 25.06 -7.16 15.59
C ASP A 119 24.53 -6.57 14.27
N PRO A 120 24.26 -5.25 14.19
CA PRO A 120 23.75 -4.61 12.98
C PRO A 120 24.69 -4.69 11.76
N ALA A 121 25.98 -5.00 11.96
CA ALA A 121 26.91 -5.26 10.86
C ALA A 121 26.76 -6.68 10.27
N ARG A 122 25.87 -7.51 10.82
CA ARG A 122 25.65 -8.91 10.44
C ARG A 122 24.15 -9.23 10.31
N PRO A 123 23.43 -8.58 9.38
CA PRO A 123 22.05 -8.97 9.08
C PRO A 123 22.02 -10.40 8.53
N PHE A 124 21.07 -11.19 9.03
CA PHE A 124 20.45 -12.25 8.26
C PHE A 124 19.43 -11.57 7.35
N ALA A 125 19.63 -11.69 6.05
CA ALA A 125 18.93 -10.94 5.01
C ALA A 125 18.91 -11.77 3.72
N GLU A 126 17.72 -11.94 3.15
CA GLU A 126 17.50 -12.65 1.89
C GLU A 126 16.84 -11.64 0.92
N PRO A 127 17.63 -10.98 0.05
CA PRO A 127 17.17 -9.77 -0.64
C PRO A 127 16.10 -10.05 -1.69
N GLY A 128 15.05 -9.22 -1.69
CA GLY A 128 13.92 -9.29 -2.61
C GLY A 128 13.90 -8.14 -3.61
N ILE A 129 13.68 -8.46 -4.88
CA ILE A 129 13.42 -7.50 -5.95
C ILE A 129 11.91 -7.19 -5.93
N VAL A 130 11.57 -5.93 -5.64
CA VAL A 130 10.19 -5.45 -5.58
C VAL A 130 9.81 -4.80 -6.91
N ALA A 131 8.59 -5.07 -7.37
CA ALA A 131 8.02 -4.45 -8.56
C ALA A 131 6.55 -4.08 -8.32
N VAL A 132 6.08 -3.02 -8.97
CA VAL A 132 4.72 -2.50 -8.84
C VAL A 132 3.99 -2.47 -10.18
N SER A 133 2.66 -2.63 -10.15
CA SER A 133 1.81 -2.58 -11.33
C SER A 133 0.43 -1.99 -11.03
N ALA A 134 -0.13 -1.25 -11.99
CA ALA A 134 -1.52 -0.80 -11.96
C ALA A 134 -2.52 -1.85 -12.51
N ASP A 135 -2.08 -2.74 -13.40
CA ASP A 135 -2.94 -3.68 -14.14
C ASP A 135 -2.71 -5.17 -13.79
N GLY A 136 -1.65 -5.49 -13.03
CA GLY A 136 -1.31 -6.85 -12.61
C GLY A 136 -0.59 -7.68 -13.68
N THR A 137 -0.17 -7.06 -14.78
CA THR A 137 0.50 -7.69 -15.93
C THR A 137 1.76 -6.95 -16.37
N THR A 138 1.76 -5.62 -16.32
CA THR A 138 2.89 -4.75 -16.64
C THR A 138 3.52 -4.26 -15.34
N PHE A 139 4.65 -4.84 -14.95
CA PHE A 139 5.36 -4.50 -13.72
C PHE A 139 6.58 -3.62 -13.98
N VAL A 140 6.77 -2.61 -13.13
CA VAL A 140 7.98 -1.78 -13.05
C VAL A 140 8.77 -2.21 -11.81
N GLU A 141 10.00 -2.67 -11.99
CA GLU A 141 10.91 -3.04 -10.88
C GLU A 141 11.54 -1.79 -10.28
N PHE A 142 11.62 -1.72 -8.94
CA PHE A 142 12.46 -0.73 -8.26
C PHE A 142 13.95 -1.06 -8.47
N PRO A 143 14.85 -0.06 -8.46
CA PRO A 143 16.29 -0.32 -8.44
C PRO A 143 16.70 -1.10 -7.18
N CYS A 144 17.32 -2.27 -7.35
CA CYS A 144 17.82 -3.12 -6.26
C CYS A 144 19.22 -3.65 -6.64
N ASP A 145 20.24 -3.32 -5.84
CA ASP A 145 21.59 -3.89 -5.97
C ASP A 145 21.74 -5.11 -5.04
N ALA A 146 21.21 -6.25 -5.50
CA ALA A 146 21.32 -7.49 -4.77
C ALA A 146 22.77 -8.03 -4.70
N ALA A 147 23.72 -7.53 -5.49
CA ALA A 147 25.00 -8.22 -5.72
C ALA A 147 25.90 -8.32 -4.46
N ALA A 148 25.73 -7.42 -3.48
CA ALA A 148 26.44 -7.46 -2.20
C ALA A 148 25.68 -6.70 -1.10
N PRO A 149 25.91 -7.03 0.19
CA PRO A 149 25.47 -6.20 1.30
C PRO A 149 25.97 -4.74 1.14
N PRO A 150 25.14 -3.74 1.48
CA PRO A 150 23.91 -3.84 2.29
C PRO A 150 22.62 -4.07 1.48
N TYR A 151 22.70 -4.51 0.21
CA TYR A 151 21.56 -4.76 -0.67
C TYR A 151 20.68 -3.51 -0.91
N GLU A 152 21.31 -2.40 -1.28
CA GLU A 152 20.64 -1.11 -1.45
C GLU A 152 19.46 -1.19 -2.44
N GLY A 153 18.31 -0.64 -2.04
CA GLY A 153 17.07 -0.66 -2.83
C GLY A 153 16.35 -2.01 -2.93
N CYS A 154 16.87 -3.07 -2.29
CA CYS A 154 16.18 -4.35 -2.16
C CYS A 154 15.35 -4.39 -0.86
N ALA A 155 14.28 -5.20 -0.87
CA ALA A 155 13.61 -5.59 0.37
C ALA A 155 14.39 -6.72 1.07
N GLY A 156 14.09 -7.01 2.33
CA GLY A 156 14.65 -8.17 3.05
C GLY A 156 16.01 -7.91 3.70
N ARG A 157 16.31 -6.64 4.04
CA ARG A 157 17.57 -6.23 4.68
C ARG A 157 17.38 -5.56 6.05
N THR A 158 16.17 -5.07 6.35
CA THR A 158 15.85 -4.32 7.58
C THR A 158 14.94 -5.14 8.50
N PRO A 159 15.23 -5.27 9.81
CA PRO A 159 14.38 -6.03 10.71
C PRO A 159 12.96 -5.49 10.83
N VAL A 160 11.99 -6.40 11.01
CA VAL A 160 10.58 -6.04 11.19
C VAL A 160 10.29 -5.82 12.68
N TYR A 161 9.84 -4.62 13.04
CA TYR A 161 9.52 -4.23 14.42
C TYR A 161 8.00 -4.17 14.67
N ALA A 162 7.20 -3.81 13.67
CA ALA A 162 5.74 -3.84 13.76
C ALA A 162 5.24 -5.28 13.99
N ALA A 163 4.37 -5.46 14.97
CA ALA A 163 3.75 -6.74 15.29
C ALA A 163 2.40 -6.52 16.02
N PRO A 164 1.43 -7.45 15.94
CA PRO A 164 0.12 -7.26 16.54
C PRO A 164 0.18 -6.97 18.05
N GLY A 165 -0.39 -5.83 18.44
CA GLY A 165 -0.51 -5.42 19.85
C GLY A 165 0.73 -4.80 20.50
N ASN A 166 1.84 -4.57 19.76
CA ASN A 166 3.01 -3.90 20.33
C ASN A 166 2.95 -2.36 20.27
N GLY A 167 1.99 -1.79 19.53
CA GLY A 167 1.73 -0.36 19.44
C GLY A 167 2.59 0.41 18.41
N ILE A 168 3.37 -0.29 17.59
CA ILE A 168 4.04 0.28 16.42
C ILE A 168 3.06 0.26 15.25
N ASP A 169 2.91 1.40 14.57
CA ASP A 169 2.12 1.51 13.35
C ASP A 169 2.88 0.84 12.19
N PRO A 170 2.35 -0.21 11.53
CA PRO A 170 3.03 -0.83 10.39
C PRO A 170 3.16 0.12 9.20
N ALA A 171 2.36 1.19 9.09
CA ALA A 171 2.47 2.16 8.00
C ALA A 171 3.46 3.30 8.29
N ASP A 172 4.14 3.34 9.45
CA ASP A 172 5.18 4.33 9.76
C ASP A 172 6.57 3.87 9.26
N PRO A 173 7.14 4.44 8.17
CA PRO A 173 8.43 4.01 7.63
C PRO A 173 9.62 4.28 8.58
N ALA A 174 9.44 5.10 9.62
CA ALA A 174 10.49 5.39 10.60
C ALA A 174 10.47 4.43 11.80
N ALA A 175 9.39 3.64 11.99
CA ALA A 175 9.20 2.80 13.18
C ALA A 175 8.84 1.33 12.88
N ALA A 176 8.15 1.04 11.78
CA ALA A 176 7.66 -0.30 11.45
C ALA A 176 8.79 -1.33 11.22
N GLY A 177 9.95 -0.87 10.75
CA GLY A 177 10.96 -1.76 10.16
C GLY A 177 10.56 -2.19 8.75
N GLY A 178 11.12 -3.31 8.30
CA GLY A 178 11.01 -3.69 6.88
C GLY A 178 11.65 -2.66 5.95
N ASP A 179 11.40 -2.79 4.66
CA ASP A 179 12.05 -1.98 3.64
C ASP A 179 11.03 -1.16 2.84
N ALA A 180 11.25 0.15 2.79
CA ALA A 180 10.30 1.14 2.27
C ALA A 180 10.68 1.62 0.87
N PHE A 181 9.66 1.86 0.04
CA PHE A 181 9.77 2.20 -1.38
C PHE A 181 8.88 3.40 -1.72
N ASP A 182 9.41 4.34 -2.49
CA ASP A 182 8.75 5.56 -2.98
C ASP A 182 8.42 5.37 -4.47
N LEU A 183 7.16 5.49 -4.87
CA LEU A 183 6.73 5.23 -6.25
C LEU A 183 7.36 6.19 -7.27
N ALA A 184 7.80 7.37 -6.83
CA ALA A 184 8.53 8.31 -7.68
C ALA A 184 9.88 7.74 -8.17
N ASP A 185 10.53 6.87 -7.39
CA ASP A 185 11.77 6.17 -7.79
C ASP A 185 11.53 5.15 -8.91
N ALA A 186 10.32 4.57 -8.98
CA ALA A 186 9.88 3.75 -10.10
C ALA A 186 9.25 4.58 -11.24
N GLY A 187 9.01 5.88 -11.03
CA GLY A 187 8.39 6.77 -12.00
C GLY A 187 6.92 6.44 -12.31
N VAL A 188 6.18 5.86 -11.36
CA VAL A 188 4.76 5.53 -11.51
C VAL A 188 3.91 6.34 -10.52
N PRO A 189 2.76 6.90 -10.93
CA PRO A 189 1.93 7.72 -10.02
C PRO A 189 1.00 6.88 -9.13
N PHE A 190 0.89 5.57 -9.40
CA PHE A 190 -0.12 4.70 -8.84
C PHE A 190 0.24 3.23 -9.06
N ALA A 191 -0.08 2.36 -8.09
CA ALA A 191 -0.08 0.92 -8.26
C ALA A 191 -1.17 0.22 -7.42
N ARG A 192 -1.56 -0.98 -7.85
CA ARG A 192 -2.54 -1.85 -7.17
C ARG A 192 -1.98 -3.23 -6.84
N PHE A 193 -0.95 -3.64 -7.57
CA PHE A 193 -0.30 -4.93 -7.43
C PHE A 193 1.17 -4.77 -7.09
N VAL A 194 1.65 -5.61 -6.18
CA VAL A 194 3.05 -5.69 -5.77
C VAL A 194 3.55 -7.08 -6.10
N ARG A 195 4.70 -7.18 -6.76
CA ARG A 195 5.40 -8.42 -7.04
C ARG A 195 6.71 -8.42 -6.28
N ILE A 196 6.99 -9.52 -5.59
CA ILE A 196 8.25 -9.73 -4.88
C ILE A 196 8.87 -10.99 -5.46
N ARG A 197 10.12 -10.89 -5.90
CA ARG A 197 10.93 -12.01 -6.38
C ARG A 197 12.20 -12.10 -5.56
N ASP A 198 12.48 -13.28 -5.02
CA ASP A 198 13.76 -13.57 -4.37
C ASP A 198 14.94 -13.31 -5.34
N ALA A 199 16.01 -12.67 -4.87
CA ALA A 199 17.15 -12.33 -5.73
C ALA A 199 18.09 -13.52 -6.03
N GLY A 200 17.81 -14.72 -5.50
CA GLY A 200 18.64 -15.92 -5.66
C GLY A 200 19.88 -15.94 -4.77
N LEU A 201 19.86 -15.21 -3.66
CA LEU A 201 21.00 -15.00 -2.77
C LEU A 201 20.59 -15.27 -1.32
N GLY A 202 21.31 -16.17 -0.66
CA GLY A 202 21.02 -16.59 0.70
C GLY A 202 21.52 -18.00 0.98
N PRO A 203 21.45 -18.47 2.23
CA PRO A 203 21.72 -19.85 2.55
C PRO A 203 20.55 -20.75 2.15
N ALA A 204 20.69 -21.49 1.06
CA ALA A 204 19.65 -22.43 0.60
C ALA A 204 19.46 -23.62 1.56
N PHE A 205 18.61 -23.45 2.57
CA PHE A 205 18.14 -24.51 3.44
C PHE A 205 16.89 -25.20 2.85
N PRO A 206 16.65 -26.50 3.12
CA PRO A 206 15.41 -27.15 2.71
C PRO A 206 14.20 -26.45 3.31
N ASP A 207 13.18 -26.21 2.49
CA ASP A 207 11.89 -25.58 2.80
C ASP A 207 11.96 -24.11 3.28
N THR A 208 13.12 -23.57 3.67
CA THR A 208 13.32 -22.19 4.17
C THR A 208 14.38 -21.41 3.36
N ALA A 209 14.39 -21.53 2.03
CA ALA A 209 15.35 -20.79 1.18
C ALA A 209 14.71 -19.54 0.57
N GLY A 210 15.47 -18.45 0.51
CA GLY A 210 15.07 -17.22 -0.16
C GLY A 210 13.99 -16.45 0.61
N PHE A 211 13.77 -15.22 0.18
CA PHE A 211 12.89 -14.21 0.80
C PHE A 211 11.71 -14.79 1.62
N ASP A 212 11.72 -14.57 2.93
CA ASP A 212 10.65 -14.95 3.86
C ASP A 212 9.63 -13.81 3.97
N LEU A 213 8.59 -13.80 3.13
CA LEU A 213 7.60 -12.72 3.12
C LEU A 213 6.64 -12.81 4.32
N ASP A 214 6.63 -11.77 5.14
CA ASP A 214 5.67 -11.51 6.24
C ASP A 214 4.44 -10.76 5.68
N ALA A 215 4.59 -9.49 5.27
CA ALA A 215 3.48 -8.68 4.82
C ALA A 215 3.89 -7.56 3.84
N VAL A 216 2.90 -6.86 3.30
CA VAL A 216 3.08 -5.64 2.51
C VAL A 216 2.03 -4.61 2.91
N VAL A 217 2.44 -3.35 3.10
CA VAL A 217 1.55 -2.24 3.47
C VAL A 217 1.72 -1.02 2.56
N ALA A 218 0.59 -0.40 2.27
CA ALA A 218 0.43 0.88 1.60
C ALA A 218 0.49 2.02 2.62
N VAL A 219 1.49 2.90 2.52
CA VAL A 219 1.63 4.10 3.35
C VAL A 219 0.69 5.20 2.85
N HIS A 220 0.76 5.51 1.56
CA HIS A 220 -0.17 6.43 0.87
C HIS A 220 -1.27 5.63 0.16
N ALA A 221 -2.00 4.85 0.96
CA ALA A 221 -3.15 4.06 0.53
C ALA A 221 -4.34 4.97 0.13
N CYS A 222 -5.12 4.52 -0.85
CA CYS A 222 -6.41 5.10 -1.23
C CYS A 222 -6.35 6.59 -1.63
N GLY A 223 -6.06 6.84 -2.91
CA GLY A 223 -5.95 8.20 -3.47
C GLY A 223 -7.10 9.14 -3.07
N GLY A 224 -6.72 10.30 -2.52
CA GLY A 224 -7.63 11.38 -2.11
C GLY A 224 -8.05 12.33 -3.23
#